data_AF-A0A4Q1DEW2-F1
#
_entry.id   AF-A0A4Q1DEW2-F1
#
_cell.length_a   1.000
_cell.length_b   1.000
_cell.length_c   1.000
_cell.angle_alpha   90.00
_cell.angle_beta   90.00
_cell.angle_gamma   90.00
#
_symmetry.space_group_name_H-M   'P 1'
#
loop_
_entity.id
_entity.type
_entity.pdbx_description
1 polymer ?
#
loop_
_entity_poly.entity_id
_entity_poly.type
_entity_poly.pdbx_seq_one_letter_code
_entity_poly.pdbx_strand_id
1 'polypeptide(L)'
;MSKVNVLTIRVPSELKNRIAQVAEEQGVSINQLAMYIFTKEIGNIEAGKRMSSLLKGHSKKEILAGFDEVMAKVKKRPVPDWDKMA
;
A
#
# COMPACT_ATOMS: atom_id res chain seq x y z
N MET A 1 -21.45 -8.55 21.99
CA MET A 1 -21.83 -8.33 20.58
C MET A 1 -21.01 -7.16 20.06
N SER A 2 -20.23 -7.33 18.99
CA SER A 2 -19.47 -6.24 18.40
C SER A 2 -20.45 -5.18 17.87
N LYS A 3 -20.25 -3.91 18.24
CA LYS A 3 -21.05 -2.79 17.71
C LYS A 3 -20.75 -2.66 16.22
N VAL A 4 -21.66 -3.12 15.38
CA VAL A 4 -21.57 -2.91 13.93
C VAL A 4 -21.99 -1.47 13.66
N ASN A 5 -21.10 -0.69 13.06
CA ASN A 5 -21.39 0.68 12.66
C ASN A 5 -21.80 0.68 11.18
N VAL A 6 -23.03 1.10 10.88
CA VAL A 6 -23.57 1.10 9.51
C VAL A 6 -23.22 2.42 8.83
N LEU A 7 -22.56 2.35 7.68
CA LEU A 7 -22.19 3.49 6.86
C LEU A 7 -23.00 3.49 5.56
N THR A 8 -23.72 4.57 5.29
CA THR A 8 -24.42 4.79 4.01
C THR A 8 -23.69 5.85 3.20
N ILE A 9 -23.27 5.50 1.99
CA ILE A 9 -22.55 6.39 1.08
C ILE A 9 -23.29 6.57 -0.23
N ARG A 10 -23.14 7.75 -0.84
CA ARG A 10 -23.58 8.00 -2.21
C ARG A 10 -22.35 7.93 -3.12
N VAL A 11 -22.46 7.16 -4.20
CA VAL A 11 -21.41 7.00 -5.20
C VAL A 11 -22.00 7.15 -6.60
N PRO A 12 -21.20 7.56 -7.59
CA PRO A 12 -21.62 7.52 -8.99
C PRO A 12 -22.09 6.11 -9.39
N SER A 13 -23.11 6.04 -10.25
CA SER A 13 -23.67 4.78 -10.72
C SER A 13 -22.63 3.89 -11.40
N GLU A 14 -21.77 4.49 -12.23
CA GLU A 14 -20.66 3.81 -12.89
C GLU A 14 -19.70 3.16 -11.88
N LEU A 15 -19.34 3.88 -10.82
CA LEU A 15 -18.43 3.37 -9.80
C LEU A 15 -19.03 2.16 -9.08
N LYS A 16 -20.32 2.22 -8.74
CA LYS A 16 -21.03 1.08 -8.16
C LYS A 16 -20.99 -0.14 -9.08
N ASN A 17 -21.26 0.04 -10.37
CA ASN A 17 -21.26 -1.05 -11.35
C ASN A 17 -19.87 -1.68 -11.49
N ARG A 18 -18.81 -0.87 -11.52
CA ARG A 18 -17.43 -1.36 -11.57
C ARG A 18 -17.06 -2.15 -10.32
N ILE A 19 -17.43 -1.68 -9.12
CA ILE A 19 -17.20 -2.44 -7.88
C ILE A 19 -17.99 -3.76 -7.90
N ALA A 20 -19.22 -3.76 -8.42
CA ALA A 20 -20.03 -4.97 -8.53
C ALA A 20 -19.37 -6.01 -9.44
N GLN A 21 -18.89 -5.61 -10.61
CA GLN A 21 -18.20 -6.49 -11.54
C GLN A 21 -16.93 -7.09 -10.91
N VAL A 22 -16.08 -6.28 -10.28
CA VAL A 22 -14.86 -6.77 -9.63
C VAL A 22 -15.18 -7.71 -8.46
N ALA A 23 -16.25 -7.43 -7.72
CA ALA A 23 -16.69 -8.30 -6.62
C ALA A 23 -17.14 -9.67 -7.13
N GLU A 24 -17.87 -9.69 -8.26
CA GLU A 24 -18.29 -10.92 -8.93
C GLU A 24 -17.09 -11.72 -9.45
N GLU A 25 -16.14 -11.07 -10.13
CA GLU A 25 -14.90 -11.69 -10.62
C GLU A 25 -14.07 -12.31 -9.49
N GLN A 26 -14.09 -11.70 -8.30
CA GLN A 26 -13.37 -12.19 -7.11
C GLN A 26 -14.19 -13.15 -6.24
N GLY A 27 -15.46 -13.39 -6.58
CA GLY A 27 -16.35 -14.26 -5.81
C GLY A 27 -16.68 -13.75 -4.40
N VAL A 28 -16.71 -12.43 -4.19
CA VAL A 28 -17.01 -11.80 -2.89
C VAL A 28 -18.22 -10.87 -2.97
N SER A 29 -18.81 -10.53 -1.83
CA SER A 29 -19.88 -9.53 -1.82
C SER A 29 -19.34 -8.11 -2.08
N ILE A 30 -20.17 -7.27 -2.70
CA ILE A 30 -19.88 -5.84 -2.92
C ILE A 30 -19.46 -5.15 -1.63
N ASN A 31 -20.16 -5.45 -0.52
CA ASN A 31 -19.87 -4.84 0.78
C ASN A 31 -18.51 -5.27 1.33
N GLN A 32 -18.14 -6.55 1.21
CA GLN A 32 -16.82 -7.04 1.63
C GLN A 32 -15.71 -6.39 0.80
N LEU A 33 -15.89 -6.32 -0.52
CA LEU A 33 -14.92 -5.67 -1.40
C LEU A 33 -14.79 -4.18 -1.07
N ALA A 34 -15.91 -3.47 -0.90
CA ALA A 34 -15.92 -2.06 -0.54
C ALA A 34 -15.20 -1.81 0.79
N MET A 35 -15.47 -2.63 1.81
CA MET A 35 -14.81 -2.54 3.12
C MET A 35 -13.30 -2.78 3.01
N TYR A 36 -12.88 -3.77 2.22
CA TYR A 36 -11.46 -4.03 1.96
C TYR A 36 -10.79 -2.82 1.29
N ILE A 37 -11.39 -2.27 0.24
CA ILE A 37 -10.86 -1.11 -0.49
C ILE A 37 -10.75 0.09 0.45
N PHE A 38 -11.78 0.40 1.23
CA PHE A 38 -11.74 1.51 2.19
C PHE A 38 -10.64 1.33 3.23
N THR A 39 -10.51 0.12 3.78
CA THR A 39 -9.47 -0.18 4.77
C THR A 39 -8.08 0.00 4.18
N LYS A 40 -7.86 -0.54 2.96
CA LYS A 40 -6.58 -0.43 2.25
C LYS A 40 -6.23 1.03 1.94
N GLU A 41 -7.16 1.81 1.41
CA GLU A 41 -6.87 3.18 1.02
C GLU A 41 -6.69 4.12 2.22
N ILE A 42 -7.40 3.91 3.32
CA ILE A 42 -7.11 4.62 4.57
C ILE A 42 -5.67 4.34 5.01
N GLY A 43 -5.26 3.06 5.02
CA GLY A 43 -3.88 2.67 5.34
C GLY A 43 -2.84 3.30 4.41
N ASN A 44 -3.11 3.36 3.10
CA ASN A 44 -2.22 4.00 2.13
C ASN A 44 -2.08 5.51 2.39
N ILE A 45 -3.19 6.20 2.68
CA ILE A 45 -3.18 7.64 2.99
C ILE A 45 -2.37 7.91 4.26
N GLU A 46 -2.55 7.09 5.30
CA GLU A 46 -1.81 7.21 6.56
C GLU A 46 -0.31 6.94 6.37
N ALA A 47 0.03 5.87 5.64
CA ALA A 47 1.41 5.56 5.30
C ALA A 47 2.06 6.67 4.49
N GLY A 48 1.35 7.23 3.49
CA GLY A 48 1.82 8.36 2.69
C GLY A 48 2.06 9.61 3.53
N LYS A 49 1.16 9.93 4.46
CA LYS A 49 1.33 11.05 5.41
C LYS A 49 2.54 10.84 6.31
N ARG A 50 2.68 9.65 6.89
CA ARG A 50 3.81 9.30 7.77
C ARG A 50 5.14 9.34 7.02
N MET A 51 5.17 8.81 5.80
CA MET A 51 6.37 8.87 4.95
C MET A 51 6.71 10.31 4.59
N SER A 52 5.72 11.10 4.18
CA SER A 52 5.92 12.52 3.88
C SER A 52 6.43 13.30 5.09
N SER A 53 5.90 13.06 6.30
CA SER A 53 6.39 13.73 7.51
C SER A 53 7.83 13.33 7.86
N LEU A 54 8.20 12.06 7.67
CA LEU A 54 9.58 11.60 7.88
C LEU A 54 10.52 12.28 6.88
N LEU A 55 10.14 12.34 5.59
CA LEU A 55 11.00 12.87 4.54
C LEU A 55 11.08 14.40 4.53
N LYS A 56 10.07 15.13 5.03
CA LYS A 56 10.08 16.61 5.07
C LYS A 56 11.23 17.20 5.89
N GLY A 57 11.79 16.45 6.84
CA GLY A 57 12.93 16.86 7.65
C GLY A 57 14.30 16.54 7.05
N HIS A 58 14.34 15.83 5.90
CA HIS A 58 15.58 15.36 5.29
C HIS A 58 15.70 15.83 3.84
N SER A 59 16.87 16.35 3.47
CA SER A 59 17.21 16.61 2.09
C SER A 59 17.44 15.29 1.34
N LYS A 60 17.25 15.32 0.01
CA LYS A 60 17.53 14.17 -0.87
C LYS A 60 18.95 13.62 -0.69
N LYS A 61 19.93 14.49 -0.44
CA LYS A 61 21.33 14.11 -0.22
C LYS A 61 21.51 13.32 1.07
N GLU A 62 20.85 13.73 2.15
CA GLU A 62 20.91 13.04 3.45
C GLU A 62 20.25 11.66 3.40
N ILE A 63 19.13 11.53 2.68
CA ILE A 63 18.44 10.25 2.50
C ILE A 63 19.33 9.26 1.74
N LEU A 64 19.95 9.69 0.64
CA LEU A 64 20.84 8.85 -0.16
C LEU A 64 22.12 8.49 0.60
N ALA A 65 22.71 9.45 1.32
CA ALA A 65 23.89 9.18 2.15
C ALA A 65 23.59 8.15 3.25
N GLY A 66 22.43 8.25 3.92
CA GLY A 66 22.01 7.26 4.91
C GLY A 66 21.76 5.87 4.30
N PHE A 67 21.22 5.82 3.08
CA PHE A 67 21.07 4.56 2.35
C PHE A 67 22.44 3.92 2.06
N ASP A 68 23.39 4.69 1.52
CA ASP A 68 24.74 4.21 1.23
C ASP A 68 25.47 3.73 2.50
N GLU A 69 25.31 4.44 3.62
CA GLU A 69 25.89 4.03 4.91
C GLU A 69 25.34 2.69 5.42
N VAL A 70 24.02 2.49 5.31
CA VAL A 70 23.39 1.21 5.72
C VAL A 70 23.81 0.08 4.78
N MET A 71 23.81 0.33 3.47
CA MET A 71 24.19 -0.67 2.48
C MET A 71 25.67 -1.04 2.56
N ALA A 72 26.55 -0.12 2.95
CA ALA A 72 27.96 -0.39 3.20
C ALA A 72 28.20 -1.39 4.35
N LYS A 73 27.27 -1.51 5.30
CA LYS A 73 27.34 -2.47 6.42
C LYS A 73 26.93 -3.88 6.01
N VAL A 74 26.33 -4.06 4.83
CA VAL A 74 25.91 -5.37 4.33
C VAL A 74 27.12 -6.13 3.81
N LYS A 75 27.42 -7.30 4.41
CA LYS A 75 28.51 -8.18 3.95
C LYS A 75 28.21 -8.70 2.55
N LYS A 76 29.20 -8.62 1.65
CA LYS A 76 29.12 -9.23 0.32
C LYS A 76 28.95 -10.75 0.47
N ARG A 77 27.95 -11.30 -0.20
CA ARG A 77 27.72 -12.75 -0.32
C ARG A 77 27.96 -13.16 -1.77
N PRO A 78 28.50 -14.36 -2.02
CA PRO A 78 28.60 -14.87 -3.39
C PRO A 78 27.19 -14.97 -3.97
N VAL A 79 26.99 -14.35 -5.14
CA VAL A 79 25.74 -14.45 -5.89
C VAL A 79 25.65 -15.86 -6.46
N PRO A 80 24.56 -16.61 -6.20
CA PRO A 80 24.36 -17.92 -6.79
C PRO A 80 24.38 -17.87 -8.31
N ASP A 81 24.82 -18.96 -8.96
CA ASP A 81 24.97 -19.00 -10.43
C ASP A 81 23.67 -18.71 -11.19
N TRP A 82 22.52 -19.04 -10.61
CA TRP A 82 21.20 -18.80 -11.18
C TRP A 82 20.73 -17.34 -11.11
N ASP A 83 21.40 -16.51 -10.29
CA ASP A 83 21.09 -15.10 -10.05
C ASP A 83 22.17 -14.16 -10.63
N LYS A 84 23.11 -14.72 -11.40
CA LYS A 84 24.10 -13.93 -12.15
C LYS A 84 23.40 -13.30 -13.36
N MET A 85 23.49 -11.96 -13.49
CA MET A 85 23.11 -11.29 -14.74
C MET A 85 23.96 -11.86 -15.88
N ALA A 86 23.29 -12.34 -16.93
CA ALA A 86 23.91 -12.86 -18.15
C ALA A 86 24.74 -11.78 -18.88
#